data_AF-A0A950XCJ2-F1
#
_entry.id   AF-A0A950XCJ2-F1
#
_cell.length_a   1.000
_cell.length_b   1.000
_cell.length_c   1.000
_cell.angle_alpha   90.00
_cell.angle_beta   90.00
_cell.angle_gamma   90.00
#
_symmetry.space_group_name_H-M   'P 1'
#
loop_
_entity.id
_entity.type
_entity.pdbx_description
1 polymer ?
#
loop_
_entity_poly.entity_id
_entity_poly.type
_entity_poly.pdbx_seq_one_letter_code
_entity_poly.pdbx_strand_id
1 'polypeptide(L)'
;ETLRNWHEKKLYVREMGKFSGETGALIIIFDEDRNDRYGYLTTWLGEHQNESDMAFYSTQPFEHIVGPGIGRAEYGGLLMTLPPRRLYDVWSDTDYDSAETKAEKLLLAGLDYSVERYVIYIAAKPPRSIFRQIAARVNRKIVYIPLGQLSPARVKKIRVVHVLDGYQRREEAKQYIW
;
A
#
# COMPACT_ATOMS: atom_id res chain seq x y z
N GLU A 1 2.12 -29.12 12.23
CA GLU A 1 3.32 -28.94 13.08
C GLU A 1 4.06 -27.69 12.63
N THR A 2 4.46 -26.73 13.45
CA THR A 2 4.26 -26.49 14.87
C THR A 2 4.45 -25.00 15.08
N LEU A 3 3.66 -24.43 15.99
CA LEU A 3 3.90 -23.18 16.68
C LEU A 3 5.36 -23.12 17.18
N ARG A 4 6.25 -22.45 16.46
CA ARG A 4 7.56 -21.97 16.96
C ARG A 4 8.15 -21.01 15.92
N ASN A 5 8.63 -19.86 16.37
CA ASN A 5 9.29 -18.76 15.64
C ASN A 5 8.52 -17.43 15.54
N TRP A 6 7.73 -17.10 16.57
CA TRP A 6 7.17 -15.74 16.77
C TRP A 6 8.22 -14.69 17.21
N HIS A 7 9.50 -15.06 17.37
CA HIS A 7 10.56 -14.18 17.88
C HIS A 7 11.49 -13.59 16.80
N GLU A 8 11.32 -13.98 15.53
CA GLU A 8 12.05 -13.34 14.44
C GLU A 8 11.18 -12.24 13.83
N LYS A 9 11.51 -10.98 14.12
CA LYS A 9 10.95 -9.77 13.47
C LYS A 9 11.36 -9.65 12.00
N LYS A 10 11.14 -10.69 11.20
CA LYS A 10 11.33 -10.69 9.76
C LYS A 10 10.03 -11.13 9.10
N LEU A 11 9.39 -10.19 8.41
CA LEU A 11 8.35 -10.49 7.44
C LEU A 11 8.98 -11.32 6.33
N TYR A 12 8.90 -12.65 6.44
CA TYR A 12 9.28 -13.56 5.37
C TYR A 12 8.27 -13.39 4.23
N VAL A 13 8.62 -12.56 3.24
CA VAL A 13 8.05 -12.65 1.90
C VAL A 13 8.41 -14.02 1.37
N ARG A 14 7.51 -14.97 1.57
CA ARG A 14 7.64 -16.34 1.07
C ARG A 14 7.73 -16.27 -0.45
N GLU A 15 8.92 -16.60 -0.95
CA GLU A 15 9.34 -16.74 -2.35
C GLU A 15 8.19 -16.81 -3.36
N MET A 16 7.88 -15.66 -3.97
CA MET A 16 7.33 -15.63 -5.32
C MET A 16 8.43 -15.10 -6.25
N GLY A 17 9.27 -16.01 -6.71
CA GLY A 17 10.30 -15.74 -7.71
C GLY A 17 11.59 -15.14 -7.13
N LYS A 18 12.73 -15.65 -7.61
CA LYS A 18 14.07 -15.11 -7.37
C LYS A 18 14.17 -13.67 -7.89
N PHE A 19 13.79 -12.68 -7.10
CA PHE A 19 14.17 -11.28 -7.35
C PHE A 19 15.33 -10.94 -6.41
N SER A 20 16.54 -10.90 -6.97
CA SER A 20 17.78 -10.60 -6.25
C SER A 20 18.04 -9.09 -6.09
N GLY A 21 17.00 -8.27 -6.14
CA GLY A 21 17.10 -6.82 -6.02
C GLY A 21 16.24 -6.30 -4.88
N GLU A 22 16.74 -5.29 -4.18
CA GLU A 22 15.95 -4.59 -3.17
C GLU A 22 14.74 -3.92 -3.84
N THR A 23 13.58 -4.01 -3.20
CA THR A 23 12.32 -3.44 -3.68
C THR A 23 12.14 -2.06 -3.06
N GLY A 24 11.96 -1.04 -3.88
CA GLY A 24 11.90 0.35 -3.40
C GLY A 24 10.48 0.85 -3.16
N ALA A 25 9.50 0.23 -3.82
CA ALA A 25 8.09 0.51 -3.60
C ALA A 25 7.24 -0.75 -3.82
N LEU A 26 6.17 -0.86 -3.02
CA LEU A 26 5.13 -1.89 -3.13
C LEU A 26 3.78 -1.22 -3.34
N ILE A 27 3.11 -1.58 -4.43
CA ILE A 27 1.75 -1.15 -4.71
C ILE A 27 0.85 -2.38 -4.73
N ILE A 28 -0.27 -2.33 -4.02
CA ILE A 28 -1.31 -3.35 -4.04
C ILE A 28 -2.64 -2.71 -4.38
N ILE A 29 -3.27 -3.16 -5.46
CA ILE A 29 -4.58 -2.72 -5.93
C ILE A 29 -5.56 -3.87 -5.75
N PHE A 30 -6.47 -3.72 -4.80
CA PHE A 30 -7.55 -4.66 -4.53
C PHE A 30 -8.76 -4.41 -5.45
N ASP A 31 -9.01 -3.15 -5.78
CA ASP A 31 -10.13 -2.72 -6.60
C ASP A 31 -9.80 -1.39 -7.30
N GLU A 32 -10.03 -1.29 -8.61
CA GLU A 32 -9.72 -0.11 -9.44
C GLU A 32 -10.66 1.09 -9.20
N ASP A 33 -11.67 0.93 -8.35
CA ASP A 33 -12.63 1.96 -7.95
C ASP A 33 -13.56 2.49 -9.06
N ARG A 34 -14.05 1.59 -9.92
CA ARG A 34 -14.90 1.95 -11.06
C ARG A 34 -16.26 2.57 -10.67
N ASN A 35 -16.67 2.41 -9.42
CA ASN A 35 -17.94 2.87 -8.89
C ASN A 35 -17.76 3.97 -7.82
N ASP A 36 -16.58 4.58 -7.73
CA ASP A 36 -16.22 5.64 -6.77
C ASP A 36 -16.64 5.36 -5.31
N ARG A 37 -16.31 4.15 -4.84
CA ARG A 37 -16.61 3.70 -3.48
C ARG A 37 -15.57 4.15 -2.46
N TYR A 38 -14.37 4.50 -2.91
CA TYR A 38 -13.24 4.79 -2.03
C TYR A 38 -12.97 6.29 -1.95
N GLY A 39 -13.79 6.99 -1.16
CA GLY A 39 -13.69 8.44 -0.96
C GLY A 39 -12.65 8.89 0.06
N TYR A 40 -12.07 7.98 0.85
CA TYR A 40 -11.05 8.32 1.82
C TYR A 40 -9.66 8.19 1.19
N LEU A 41 -9.01 9.32 0.94
CA LEU A 41 -7.67 9.43 0.34
C LEU A 41 -6.72 9.99 1.39
N THR A 42 -5.61 9.29 1.68
CA THR A 42 -4.66 9.80 2.67
C THR A 42 -3.23 9.33 2.41
N THR A 43 -2.29 10.05 3.01
CA THR A 43 -0.86 9.76 3.03
C THR A 43 -0.39 9.76 4.48
N TRP A 44 0.31 8.71 4.90
CA TRP A 44 0.88 8.53 6.23
C TRP A 44 2.41 8.42 6.15
N LEU A 45 3.09 9.14 7.03
CA LEU A 45 4.53 9.06 7.17
C LEU A 45 4.89 8.08 8.28
N GLY A 46 5.87 7.21 8.02
CA GLY A 46 6.44 6.34 9.05
C GLY A 46 7.12 7.19 10.13
N GLU A 47 6.86 6.90 11.41
CA GLU A 47 7.43 7.63 12.54
C GLU A 47 8.79 7.05 12.93
N HIS A 48 8.99 5.76 12.67
CA HIS A 48 10.23 5.05 12.96
C HIS A 48 10.94 4.58 11.68
N GLN A 49 12.26 4.38 11.74
CA GLN A 49 13.08 4.03 10.57
C GLN A 49 12.67 2.72 9.87
N ASN A 50 12.00 1.81 10.57
CA ASN A 50 11.53 0.53 10.04
C ASN A 50 10.05 0.55 9.64
N GLU A 51 9.42 1.72 9.63
CA GLU A 51 8.07 1.92 9.14
C GLU A 51 8.14 2.48 7.72
N SER A 52 7.25 2.03 6.85
CA SER A 52 7.12 2.59 5.50
C SER A 52 6.23 3.83 5.54
N ASP A 53 6.52 4.79 4.66
CA ASP A 53 5.48 5.74 4.28
C ASP A 53 4.41 5.00 3.47
N MET A 54 3.17 5.48 3.57
CA MET A 54 2.04 4.84 2.92
C MET A 54 1.08 5.88 2.31
N ALA A 55 0.66 5.68 1.07
CA ALA A 55 -0.48 6.40 0.49
C ALA A 55 -1.55 5.40 0.08
N PHE A 56 -2.82 5.68 0.37
CA PHE A 56 -3.90 4.74 0.05
C PHE A 56 -5.25 5.41 -0.17
N TYR A 57 -6.13 4.66 -0.83
CA TYR A 57 -7.55 4.96 -0.92
C TYR A 57 -8.36 3.84 -0.29
N SER A 58 -9.39 4.20 0.49
CA SER A 58 -10.24 3.26 1.20
C SER A 58 -11.69 3.76 1.32
N THR A 59 -12.56 2.90 1.86
CA THR A 59 -13.88 3.33 2.30
C THR A 59 -13.75 4.31 3.47
N GLN A 60 -14.82 5.01 3.82
CA GLN A 60 -14.80 5.95 4.95
C GLN A 60 -14.61 5.19 6.29
N PRO A 61 -13.50 5.40 7.03
CA PRO A 61 -13.20 4.60 8.22
C PRO A 61 -14.21 4.77 9.36
N PHE A 62 -14.69 5.99 9.56
CA PHE A 62 -15.58 6.32 10.69
C PHE A 62 -17.06 6.03 10.40
N GLU A 63 -17.41 5.52 9.22
CA GLU A 63 -18.71 4.88 8.99
C GLU A 63 -18.79 3.51 9.70
N HIS A 64 -17.64 2.91 10.04
CA HIS A 64 -17.55 1.63 10.73
C HIS A 64 -16.64 1.74 11.96
N ILE A 65 -17.19 2.27 13.05
CA ILE A 65 -16.50 2.36 14.33
C ILE A 65 -16.40 0.97 14.99
N VAL A 66 -15.19 0.57 15.36
CA VAL A 66 -14.91 -0.73 16.00
C VAL A 66 -14.44 -0.61 17.46
N GLY A 67 -14.14 0.61 17.90
CA GLY A 67 -13.73 0.94 19.27
C GLY A 67 -13.71 2.46 19.49
N PRO A 68 -13.44 2.94 20.72
CA PRO A 68 -13.40 4.37 21.02
C PRO A 68 -12.39 5.10 20.14
N GLY A 69 -12.87 5.91 19.18
CA GLY A 69 -12.00 6.64 18.26
C GLY A 69 -11.29 5.77 17.20
N ILE A 70 -11.77 4.54 16.95
CA ILE A 70 -11.15 3.60 16.00
C ILE A 70 -12.14 3.28 14.90
N GLY A 71 -11.88 3.83 13.71
CA GLY A 71 -12.60 3.49 12.48
C GLY A 71 -11.95 2.31 11.76
N ARG A 72 -12.76 1.53 11.04
CA ARG A 72 -12.30 0.45 10.17
C ARG A 72 -12.71 0.74 8.73
N ALA A 73 -11.79 0.58 7.79
CA ALA A 73 -12.08 0.69 6.37
C ALA A 73 -11.50 -0.49 5.58
N GLU A 74 -11.95 -0.60 4.33
CA GLU A 74 -11.37 -1.51 3.35
C GLU A 74 -10.59 -0.70 2.32
N TYR A 75 -9.33 -1.07 2.10
CA TYR A 75 -8.52 -0.54 1.01
C TYR A 75 -9.15 -0.88 -0.35
N GLY A 76 -9.16 0.12 -1.23
CA GLY A 76 -9.20 -0.10 -2.67
C GLY A 76 -7.79 -0.33 -3.22
N GLY A 77 -6.80 0.42 -2.71
CA GLY A 77 -5.40 0.19 -3.01
C GLY A 77 -4.46 1.02 -2.13
N LEU A 78 -3.20 0.58 -2.07
CA LEU A 78 -2.15 1.18 -1.25
C LEU A 78 -0.79 1.17 -1.95
N LEU A 79 0.03 2.16 -1.61
CA LEU A 79 1.45 2.30 -1.91
C LEU A 79 2.22 2.28 -0.59
N MET A 80 3.32 1.55 -0.53
CA MET A 80 4.29 1.60 0.57
C MET A 80 5.69 1.85 0.04
N THR A 81 6.44 2.75 0.68
CA THR A 81 7.82 3.13 0.29
C THR A 81 8.76 3.19 1.48
N LEU A 82 10.04 2.91 1.24
CA LEU A 82 11.16 3.11 2.17
C LEU A 82 12.26 3.95 1.49
N PRO A 83 13.10 4.69 2.25
CA PRO A 83 12.99 4.96 3.69
C PRO A 83 11.84 5.93 4.01
N PRO A 84 11.37 6.00 5.28
CA PRO A 84 10.23 6.84 5.67
C PRO A 84 10.53 8.34 5.68
N ARG A 85 9.46 9.13 5.85
CA ARG A 85 9.43 10.60 5.97
C ARG A 85 9.81 11.31 4.68
N ARG A 86 9.46 10.72 3.54
CA ARG A 86 9.72 11.26 2.20
C ARG A 86 8.44 11.45 1.39
N LEU A 87 7.41 10.63 1.61
CA LEU A 87 6.20 10.64 0.80
C LEU A 87 5.34 11.88 1.09
N TYR A 88 5.33 12.86 0.18
CA TYR A 88 4.43 14.01 0.25
C TYR A 88 2.98 13.59 -0.07
N ASP A 89 2.04 14.53 0.00
CA ASP A 89 0.64 14.24 -0.28
C ASP A 89 0.40 13.86 -1.75
N VAL A 90 0.47 12.55 -2.01
CA VAL A 90 0.29 11.93 -3.33
C VAL A 90 -1.03 12.35 -3.99
N TRP A 91 -2.08 12.63 -3.20
CA TRP A 91 -3.42 12.83 -3.73
C TRP A 91 -3.62 14.21 -4.34
N SER A 92 -3.00 15.24 -3.74
CA SER A 92 -3.05 16.63 -4.20
C SER A 92 -1.86 17.04 -5.08
N ASP A 93 -0.86 16.17 -5.25
CA ASP A 93 0.28 16.42 -6.11
C ASP A 93 -0.15 16.49 -7.59
N THR A 94 0.09 17.66 -8.19
CA THR A 94 -0.25 17.99 -9.58
C THR A 94 0.65 17.29 -10.59
N ASP A 95 1.85 16.85 -10.20
CA ASP A 95 2.74 16.09 -11.10
C ASP A 95 2.12 14.73 -11.50
N TYR A 96 1.11 14.28 -10.75
CA TYR A 96 0.38 13.04 -11.00
C TYR A 96 -0.99 13.23 -11.67
N ASP A 97 -1.32 14.43 -12.16
CA ASP A 97 -2.62 14.72 -12.80
C ASP A 97 -2.82 13.99 -14.15
N SER A 98 -1.74 13.48 -14.73
CA SER A 98 -1.82 12.62 -15.92
C SER A 98 -2.38 11.21 -15.64
N ALA A 99 -2.54 10.83 -14.37
CA ALA A 99 -3.15 9.56 -13.98
C ALA A 99 -4.68 9.59 -14.17
N GLU A 100 -5.23 8.54 -14.78
CA GLU A 100 -6.68 8.43 -15.02
C GLU A 100 -7.41 7.78 -13.83
N THR A 101 -6.68 7.12 -12.93
CA THR A 101 -7.26 6.39 -11.79
C THR A 101 -6.43 6.55 -10.52
N LYS A 102 -7.05 6.29 -9.36
CA LYS A 102 -6.36 6.25 -8.05
C LYS A 102 -5.20 5.25 -8.07
N ALA A 103 -5.38 4.10 -8.72
CA ALA A 103 -4.33 3.08 -8.88
C ALA A 103 -3.13 3.58 -9.70
N GLU A 104 -3.37 4.40 -10.71
CA GLU A 104 -2.32 5.00 -11.53
C GLU A 104 -1.56 6.10 -10.80
N LYS A 105 -2.27 6.94 -10.03
CA LYS A 105 -1.65 7.95 -9.18
C LYS A 105 -0.71 7.31 -8.15
N LEU A 106 -1.13 6.20 -7.52
CA LEU A 106 -0.24 5.40 -6.66
C LEU A 106 0.96 4.81 -7.40
N LEU A 107 0.81 4.38 -8.65
CA LEU A 107 1.92 3.84 -9.44
C LEU A 107 2.92 4.92 -9.85
N LEU A 108 2.46 6.13 -10.23
CA LEU A 108 3.35 7.26 -10.52
C LEU A 108 4.16 7.62 -9.28
N ALA A 109 3.50 7.82 -8.13
CA ALA A 109 4.18 8.06 -6.86
C ALA A 109 5.15 6.94 -6.50
N GLY A 110 4.76 5.68 -6.70
CA GLY A 110 5.66 4.55 -6.46
C GLY A 110 6.91 4.54 -7.34
N LEU A 111 6.83 4.99 -8.59
CA LEU A 111 7.99 5.12 -9.47
C LEU A 111 8.91 6.28 -9.06
N ASP A 112 8.32 7.37 -8.60
CA ASP A 112 9.02 8.60 -8.19
C ASP A 112 9.75 8.43 -6.85
N TYR A 113 9.05 7.94 -5.82
CA TYR A 113 9.60 7.80 -4.48
C TYR A 113 10.50 6.57 -4.27
N SER A 114 10.42 5.57 -5.16
CA SER A 114 11.25 4.36 -5.07
C SER A 114 12.73 4.70 -5.14
N VAL A 115 13.48 4.34 -4.10
CA VAL A 115 14.94 4.47 -4.09
C VAL A 115 15.63 3.34 -4.87
N GLU A 116 15.00 2.19 -4.92
CA GLU A 116 15.51 1.02 -5.64
C GLU A 116 14.96 0.92 -7.06
N ARG A 117 15.60 0.07 -7.86
CA ARG A 117 15.21 -0.17 -9.25
C ARG A 117 13.84 -0.81 -9.38
N TYR A 118 13.47 -1.72 -8.47
CA TYR A 118 12.28 -2.56 -8.63
C TYR A 118 11.08 -1.98 -7.87
N VAL A 119 9.97 -1.83 -8.59
CA VAL A 119 8.67 -1.41 -8.05
C VAL A 119 7.69 -2.56 -8.25
N ILE A 120 7.21 -3.14 -7.14
CA ILE A 120 6.25 -4.24 -7.19
C ILE A 120 4.85 -3.67 -7.36
N TYR A 121 4.11 -4.19 -8.33
CA TYR A 121 2.73 -3.82 -8.59
C TYR A 121 1.84 -5.07 -8.57
N ILE A 122 1.05 -5.22 -7.52
CA ILE A 122 0.13 -6.34 -7.33
C ILE A 122 -1.29 -5.88 -7.63
N ALA A 123 -1.93 -6.46 -8.65
CA ALA A 123 -3.26 -6.03 -9.07
C ALA A 123 -3.99 -7.13 -9.85
N ALA A 124 -5.31 -6.98 -10.06
CA ALA A 124 -6.07 -7.89 -10.91
C ALA A 124 -5.67 -7.80 -12.40
N LYS A 125 -5.17 -6.63 -12.83
CA LYS A 125 -4.73 -6.34 -14.19
C LYS A 125 -3.35 -5.68 -14.18
N PRO A 126 -2.53 -5.88 -15.22
CA PRO A 126 -1.28 -5.14 -15.35
C PRO A 126 -1.57 -3.65 -15.59
N PRO A 127 -0.62 -2.75 -15.26
CA PRO A 127 -0.77 -1.33 -15.55
C PRO A 127 -0.75 -1.08 -17.06
N ARG A 128 -1.28 0.08 -17.48
CA ARG A 128 -1.27 0.52 -18.89
C ARG A 128 0.16 0.51 -19.44
N SER A 129 0.30 0.24 -20.74
CA SER A 129 1.60 0.10 -21.41
C SER A 129 2.49 1.35 -21.28
N ILE A 130 1.90 2.55 -21.17
CA ILE A 130 2.61 3.81 -20.98
C ILE A 130 3.50 3.81 -19.73
N PHE A 131 3.08 3.14 -18.65
CA PHE A 131 3.85 3.06 -17.41
C PHE A 131 5.19 2.35 -17.57
N ARG A 132 5.33 1.47 -18.56
CA ARG A 132 6.63 0.85 -18.88
C ARG A 132 7.63 1.89 -19.39
N GLN A 133 7.16 2.84 -20.20
CA GLN A 133 7.99 3.91 -20.74
C GLN A 133 8.33 4.93 -19.65
N ILE A 134 7.36 5.29 -18.82
CA ILE A 134 7.56 6.18 -17.67
C ILE A 134 8.61 5.56 -16.73
N ALA A 135 8.43 4.30 -16.33
CA ALA A 135 9.38 3.59 -15.48
C ALA A 135 10.80 3.58 -16.07
N ALA A 136 10.93 3.33 -17.38
CA ALA A 136 12.24 3.35 -18.05
C ALA A 136 12.93 4.72 -17.99
N ARG A 137 12.18 5.83 -18.13
CA ARG A 137 12.72 7.20 -18.07
C ARG A 137 13.29 7.54 -16.70
N VAL A 138 12.70 7.02 -15.63
CA VAL A 138 13.18 7.22 -14.24
C VAL A 138 14.09 6.09 -13.74
N ASN A 139 14.59 5.24 -14.65
CA ASN A 139 15.44 4.08 -14.32
C ASN A 139 14.81 3.15 -13.26
N ARG A 140 13.52 2.87 -13.42
CA ARG A 140 12.74 1.93 -12.60
C ARG A 140 12.22 0.79 -13.47
N LYS A 141 11.89 -0.33 -12.83
CA LYS A 141 11.29 -1.50 -13.46
C LYS A 141 10.09 -1.97 -12.65
N ILE A 142 8.93 -1.96 -13.30
CA ILE A 142 7.69 -2.47 -12.73
C ILE A 142 7.70 -4.00 -12.79
N VAL A 143 7.51 -4.63 -11.64
CA VAL A 143 7.31 -6.07 -11.49
C VAL A 143 5.83 -6.31 -11.21
N TYR A 144 5.09 -6.75 -12.23
CA TYR A 144 3.68 -7.05 -12.10
C TYR A 144 3.46 -8.46 -11.51
N ILE A 145 2.63 -8.53 -10.47
CA ILE A 145 2.18 -9.79 -9.87
C ILE A 145 0.65 -9.80 -9.90
N PRO A 146 0.01 -10.78 -10.57
CA PRO A 146 -1.45 -10.91 -10.53
C PRO A 146 -1.94 -11.13 -9.09
N LEU A 147 -2.94 -10.36 -8.65
CA LEU A 147 -3.50 -10.45 -7.30
C LEU A 147 -4.02 -11.87 -6.97
N GLY A 148 -4.51 -12.60 -7.98
CA GLY A 148 -4.95 -13.98 -7.86
C GLY A 148 -3.87 -14.99 -7.48
N GLN A 149 -2.59 -14.61 -7.49
CA GLN A 149 -1.49 -15.43 -6.95
C GLN A 149 -1.41 -15.38 -5.41
N LEU A 150 -2.05 -14.39 -4.78
CA LEU A 150 -2.14 -14.31 -3.33
C LEU A 150 -3.34 -15.12 -2.83
N SER A 151 -3.20 -15.74 -1.64
CA SER A 151 -4.32 -16.49 -1.07
C SER A 151 -5.47 -15.55 -0.68
N PRO A 152 -6.75 -15.93 -0.93
CA PRO A 152 -7.90 -15.08 -0.61
C PRO A 152 -7.95 -14.65 0.87
N ALA A 153 -7.55 -15.52 1.78
CA ALA A 153 -7.47 -15.22 3.21
C ALA A 153 -6.42 -14.13 3.51
N ARG A 154 -5.26 -14.16 2.86
CA ARG A 154 -4.23 -13.11 3.00
C ARG A 154 -4.70 -11.79 2.40
N VAL A 155 -5.29 -11.83 1.20
CA VAL A 155 -5.85 -10.64 0.55
C VAL A 155 -6.89 -9.98 1.45
N LYS A 156 -7.84 -10.75 2.00
CA LYS A 156 -8.85 -10.24 2.93
C LYS A 156 -8.24 -9.59 4.16
N LYS A 157 -7.17 -10.17 4.71
CA LYS A 157 -6.49 -9.60 5.87
C LYS A 157 -5.76 -8.29 5.55
N ILE A 158 -4.99 -8.24 4.46
CA ILE A 158 -4.22 -7.05 4.08
C ILE A 158 -5.14 -5.90 3.68
N ARG A 159 -6.34 -6.20 3.17
CA ARG A 159 -7.31 -5.19 2.72
C ARG A 159 -7.91 -4.35 3.85
N VAL A 160 -7.78 -4.75 5.11
CA VAL A 160 -8.40 -4.03 6.24
C VAL A 160 -7.42 -3.01 6.80
N VAL A 161 -7.92 -1.79 7.00
CA VAL A 161 -7.20 -0.71 7.71
C VAL A 161 -7.99 -0.24 8.91
N HIS A 162 -7.26 0.10 9.97
CA HIS A 162 -7.80 0.75 11.15
C HIS A 162 -7.23 2.15 11.23
N VAL A 163 -8.11 3.15 11.34
CA VAL A 163 -7.74 4.57 11.45
C VAL A 163 -8.09 5.05 12.85
N LEU A 164 -7.12 5.66 13.51
CA LEU A 164 -7.28 6.22 14.85
C LEU A 164 -7.61 7.70 14.75
N ASP A 165 -8.54 8.18 15.57
CA ASP A 165 -8.90 9.61 15.67
C ASP A 165 -7.83 10.45 16.40
N GLY A 166 -6.85 9.81 17.03
CA GLY A 166 -5.76 10.46 17.73
C GLY A 166 -4.71 9.50 18.28
N TYR A 167 -3.54 10.05 18.61
CA TYR A 167 -2.40 9.31 19.17
C TYR A 167 -2.73 8.59 20.48
N GLN A 168 -3.61 9.18 21.31
CA GLN A 168 -4.02 8.62 22.60
C GLN A 168 -4.68 7.25 22.45
N ARG A 169 -5.30 6.96 21.30
CA ARG A 169 -5.95 5.66 21.04
C ARG A 169 -4.98 4.51 20.89
N ARG A 170 -3.69 4.76 20.63
CA ARG A 170 -2.69 3.69 20.38
C ARG A 170 -2.55 2.72 21.55
N GLU A 171 -2.76 3.19 22.78
CA GLU A 171 -2.67 2.36 23.99
C GLU A 171 -3.78 1.29 24.03
N GLU A 172 -5.00 1.67 23.64
CA GLU A 172 -6.19 0.81 23.69
C GLU A 172 -6.44 0.05 22.37
N ALA A 173 -5.89 0.54 21.25
CA ALA A 173 -6.20 0.06 19.91
C ALA A 173 -5.93 -1.43 19.69
N LYS A 174 -4.98 -2.02 20.42
CA LYS A 174 -4.65 -3.45 20.34
C LYS A 174 -5.83 -4.37 20.66
N GLN A 175 -6.84 -3.88 21.38
CA GLN A 175 -8.05 -4.63 21.71
C GLN A 175 -9.04 -4.71 20.54
N TYR A 176 -8.89 -3.84 19.54
CA TYR A 176 -9.87 -3.64 18.46
C TYR A 176 -9.33 -3.91 17.05
N ILE A 177 -8.00 -4.04 16.90
CA ILE A 177 -7.30 -4.26 15.61
C ILE A 177 -6.95 -5.75 15.43
N TRP A 178 -7.08 -6.28 14.21
CA TRP A 178 -6.78 -7.68 13.84
C TRP A 178 -6.14 -7.85 12.46
#